data_AF-A0A5C9AS35-F1
#
_entry.id   AF-A0A5C9AS35-F1
#
_cell.length_a   1.000
_cell.length_b   1.000
_cell.length_c   1.000
_cell.angle_alpha   90.00
_cell.angle_beta   90.00
_cell.angle_gamma   90.00
#
_symmetry.space_group_name_H-M   'P 1'
#
loop_
_entity.id
_entity.type
_entity.pdbx_description
1 polymer ?
#
loop_
_entity_poly.entity_id
_entity_poly.type
_entity_poly.pdbx_seq_one_letter_code
_entity_poly.pdbx_strand_id
1 'polypeptide(L)'
;RVNHPALPGSKGHEFWKRDFTGSSGLFSFVLKKKLNNEELANYLDNFSLFSMAYSWGGYESLILANQPEHIAAIRPQGEIDFSGTLIRLHIGLEDVDDLIADLDAGFARIV
;
A
#
# COMPACT_ATOMS: atom_id res chain seq x y z
N ARG A 1 1.23 1.30 -10.08
CA ARG A 1 -0.26 1.31 -10.20
C ARG A 1 -0.86 1.40 -8.80
N VAL A 2 -2.06 1.94 -8.63
CA VAL A 2 -2.76 2.02 -7.34
C VAL A 2 -3.99 1.12 -7.38
N ASN A 3 -4.17 0.29 -6.36
CA ASN A 3 -5.33 -0.57 -6.17
C ASN A 3 -6.23 0.08 -5.10
N HIS A 4 -7.19 0.88 -5.54
CA HIS A 4 -8.15 1.53 -4.66
C HIS A 4 -9.53 1.50 -5.33
N PRO A 5 -10.57 0.93 -4.70
CA PRO A 5 -11.84 0.66 -5.37
C PRO A 5 -12.53 1.92 -5.91
N ALA A 6 -12.33 3.08 -5.27
CA ALA A 6 -12.85 4.35 -5.76
C ALA A 6 -12.13 4.93 -6.99
N LEU A 7 -10.94 4.44 -7.36
CA LEU A 7 -10.19 4.96 -8.51
C LEU A 7 -10.72 4.35 -9.81
N PRO A 8 -11.08 5.17 -10.82
CA PRO A 8 -11.42 4.68 -12.15
C PRO A 8 -10.32 3.79 -12.73
N GLY A 9 -10.70 2.62 -13.23
CA GLY A 9 -9.77 1.62 -13.78
C GLY A 9 -9.22 0.61 -12.77
N SER A 10 -9.52 0.73 -11.47
CA SER A 10 -9.26 -0.35 -10.52
C SER A 10 -10.17 -1.56 -10.78
N LYS A 11 -9.65 -2.77 -10.60
CA LYS A 11 -10.44 -4.01 -10.70
C LYS A 11 -11.61 -3.95 -9.71
N GLY A 12 -12.83 -4.14 -10.21
CA GLY A 12 -14.06 -4.12 -9.40
C GLY A 12 -14.58 -2.72 -9.04
N HIS A 13 -14.06 -1.65 -9.66
CA HIS A 13 -14.56 -0.29 -9.49
C HIS A 13 -16.07 -0.17 -9.78
N GLU A 14 -16.55 -0.88 -10.80
CA GLU A 14 -17.95 -0.94 -11.19
C GLU A 14 -18.85 -1.51 -10.08
N PHE A 15 -18.38 -2.52 -9.35
CA PHE A 15 -19.10 -3.10 -8.21
C PHE A 15 -19.03 -2.17 -7.00
N TRP A 16 -17.87 -1.57 -6.73
CA TRP A 16 -17.74 -0.56 -5.69
C TRP A 16 -18.74 0.58 -5.89
N LYS A 17 -18.81 1.12 -7.12
CA LYS A 17 -19.72 2.22 -7.46
C LYS A 17 -21.20 1.85 -7.33
N ARG A 18 -21.56 0.58 -7.57
CA ARG A 18 -22.94 0.09 -7.45
C ARG A 18 -23.33 -0.16 -5.99
N ASP A 19 -22.43 -0.75 -5.22
CA ASP A 19 -22.77 -1.37 -3.92
C ASP A 19 -22.33 -0.55 -2.70
N PHE A 20 -21.43 0.43 -2.86
CA PHE A 20 -20.84 1.19 -1.76
C PHE A 20 -21.06 2.70 -1.91
N THR A 21 -21.19 3.37 -0.76
CA THR A 21 -21.31 4.83 -0.67
C THR A 21 -19.98 5.54 -0.39
N GLY A 22 -18.92 4.77 -0.14
CA GLY A 22 -17.58 5.28 0.18
C GLY A 22 -16.54 4.17 0.21
N SER A 23 -15.30 4.55 0.46
CA SER A 23 -14.17 3.63 0.66
C SER A 23 -13.51 3.91 2.01
N SER A 24 -12.80 2.91 2.55
CA SER A 24 -11.95 3.11 3.72
C SER A 24 -10.56 3.62 3.30
N GLY A 25 -9.73 3.99 4.29
CA GLY A 25 -8.32 4.30 4.09
C GLY A 25 -7.44 3.09 3.75
N LEU A 26 -8.01 1.91 3.50
CA LEU A 26 -7.25 0.70 3.18
C LEU A 26 -7.07 0.55 1.68
N PHE A 27 -5.84 0.65 1.20
CA PHE A 27 -5.51 0.43 -0.21
C PHE A 27 -4.07 -0.05 -0.38
N SER A 28 -3.68 -0.30 -1.63
CA SER A 28 -2.30 -0.65 -1.94
C SER A 28 -1.84 0.00 -3.24
N PHE A 29 -0.54 0.06 -3.45
CA PHE A 29 0.06 0.41 -4.73
C PHE A 29 1.28 -0.46 -4.98
N VAL A 30 1.64 -0.58 -6.25
CA VAL A 30 2.84 -1.31 -6.68
C VAL A 30 3.88 -0.29 -7.13
N LEU A 31 5.05 -0.33 -6.49
CA LEU A 31 6.23 0.41 -6.90
C LEU A 31 6.70 -0.07 -8.28
N LYS A 32 7.28 0.81 -9.09
CA LYS A 32 7.82 0.42 -10.40
C LYS A 32 9.05 -0.51 -10.27
N LYS A 33 9.75 -0.39 -9.14
CA LYS A 33 10.93 -1.19 -8.77
C LYS A 33 10.54 -2.28 -7.78
N LYS A 34 11.21 -3.42 -7.88
CA LYS A 34 11.24 -4.42 -6.81
C LYS A 34 12.41 -4.08 -5.89
N LEU A 35 12.11 -3.69 -4.65
CA LEU A 35 13.12 -3.32 -3.67
C LEU A 35 13.87 -4.56 -3.21
N ASN A 36 15.20 -4.46 -3.11
CA ASN A 36 15.99 -5.46 -2.40
C ASN A 36 15.82 -5.30 -0.87
N ASN A 37 16.42 -6.19 -0.07
CA ASN A 37 16.24 -6.18 1.38
C ASN A 37 16.73 -4.88 2.07
N GLU A 38 17.83 -4.29 1.60
CA GLU A 38 18.39 -3.06 2.15
C GLU A 38 17.51 -1.86 1.80
N GLU A 39 17.09 -1.75 0.54
CA GLU A 39 16.17 -0.71 0.08
C GLU A 39 14.82 -0.79 0.80
N LEU A 40 14.33 -2.02 1.03
CA LEU A 40 13.07 -2.26 1.73
C LEU A 40 13.14 -1.84 3.19
N ALA A 41 14.22 -2.21 3.89
CA ALA A 41 14.46 -1.78 5.27
C ALA A 41 14.57 -0.25 5.35
N ASN A 42 15.41 0.36 4.50
CA ASN A 42 15.56 1.81 4.46
C ASN A 42 14.23 2.54 4.17
N TYR A 43 13.41 2.00 3.29
CA TYR A 43 12.08 2.55 3.01
C TYR A 43 11.17 2.50 4.24
N LEU A 44 11.03 1.33 4.87
CA LEU A 44 10.04 1.07 5.94
C LEU A 44 10.46 1.59 7.31
N ASP A 45 11.74 1.58 7.66
CA ASP A 45 12.23 1.90 9.01
C ASP A 45 12.21 3.41 9.32
N ASN A 46 11.97 4.25 8.31
CA ASN A 46 12.13 5.71 8.39
C ASN A 46 10.81 6.48 8.16
N PHE A 47 9.66 5.84 8.39
CA PHE A 47 8.38 6.53 8.49
C PHE A 47 8.16 7.06 9.90
N SER A 48 7.64 8.28 10.02
CA SER A 48 7.36 8.90 11.33
C SER A 48 5.92 8.69 11.79
N LEU A 49 4.99 8.58 10.84
CA LEU A 49 3.55 8.45 11.10
C LEU A 49 3.05 7.04 10.77
N PHE A 50 3.63 6.40 9.76
CA PHE A 50 3.24 5.04 9.39
C PHE A 50 3.99 3.99 10.23
N SER A 51 3.25 3.22 11.02
CA SER A 51 3.80 2.07 11.74
C SER A 51 3.67 0.76 10.95
N MET A 52 4.65 -0.14 11.08
CA MET A 52 4.56 -1.48 10.50
C MET A 52 3.64 -2.38 11.34
N ALA A 53 2.44 -2.68 10.85
CA ALA A 53 1.56 -3.67 11.49
C ALA A 53 0.60 -4.36 10.50
N TYR A 54 0.21 -5.60 10.84
CA TYR A 54 -0.68 -6.41 10.00
C TYR A 54 -2.15 -5.99 10.04
N SER A 55 -2.59 -5.39 11.16
CA SER A 55 -3.96 -4.92 11.37
C SER A 55 -4.33 -3.72 10.46
N TRP A 56 -5.54 -3.21 10.63
CA TRP A 56 -6.07 -2.00 9.98
C TRP A 56 -7.41 -1.60 10.63
N GLY A 57 -7.90 -0.40 10.35
CA GLY A 57 -9.18 0.10 10.88
C GLY A 57 -9.10 0.88 12.20
N GLY A 58 -7.89 1.03 12.76
CA GLY A 58 -7.60 1.95 13.87
C GLY A 58 -7.45 3.40 13.40
N TYR A 59 -7.19 4.30 14.34
CA TYR A 59 -6.92 5.71 14.02
C TYR A 59 -5.46 5.93 13.59
N GLU A 60 -4.58 4.98 13.83
CA GLU A 60 -3.17 5.02 13.43
C GLU A 60 -2.96 4.59 11.98
N SER A 61 -2.11 5.31 11.26
CA SER A 61 -1.66 4.94 9.92
C SER A 61 -0.69 3.75 9.94
N LEU A 62 -0.93 2.76 9.06
CA LEU A 62 -0.14 1.54 8.99
C LEU A 62 0.39 1.27 7.58
N ILE A 63 1.59 0.71 7.50
CA ILE A 63 2.24 0.33 6.24
C ILE A 63 2.74 -1.12 6.29
N LEU A 64 2.60 -1.82 5.17
CA LEU A 64 3.26 -3.11 4.93
C LEU A 64 3.83 -3.15 3.51
N ALA A 65 4.88 -3.95 3.34
CA ALA A 65 5.39 -4.29 2.03
C ALA A 65 5.36 -5.81 1.79
N ASN A 66 5.07 -6.21 0.57
CA ASN A 66 5.12 -7.60 0.14
C ASN A 66 5.81 -7.71 -1.23
N GLN A 67 6.67 -8.72 -1.37
CA GLN A 67 7.26 -9.08 -2.65
C GLN A 67 6.31 -10.00 -3.44
N PRO A 68 6.34 -9.97 -4.79
CA PRO A 68 5.51 -10.85 -5.62
C PRO A 68 5.58 -12.32 -5.21
N GLU A 69 6.77 -12.85 -4.94
CA GLU A 69 7.00 -14.24 -4.53
C GLU A 69 6.39 -14.58 -3.16
N HIS A 70 6.34 -13.63 -2.22
CA HIS A 70 5.72 -13.85 -0.91
C HIS A 70 4.21 -14.04 -1.08
N ILE A 71 3.59 -13.24 -1.97
CA ILE A 71 2.16 -13.36 -2.28
C ILE A 71 1.88 -14.66 -3.05
N ALA A 72 2.74 -15.02 -4.02
CA ALA A 72 2.61 -16.28 -4.76
C ALA A 72 2.66 -17.50 -3.83
N ALA A 73 3.52 -17.49 -2.81
CA ALA A 73 3.65 -18.57 -1.85
C ALA A 73 2.38 -18.78 -1.00
N ILE A 74 1.69 -17.69 -0.61
CA ILE A 74 0.45 -17.76 0.19
C ILE A 74 -0.81 -17.98 -0.66
N ARG A 75 -0.75 -17.64 -1.96
CA ARG A 75 -1.86 -17.79 -2.92
C ARG A 75 -1.37 -18.55 -4.16
N PRO A 76 -1.04 -19.84 -4.07
CA PRO A 76 -0.43 -20.60 -5.16
C PRO A 76 -1.32 -20.73 -6.41
N GLN A 77 -2.64 -20.59 -6.26
CA GLN A 77 -3.59 -20.57 -7.38
C GLN A 77 -3.95 -19.16 -7.87
N GLY A 78 -3.40 -18.12 -7.23
CA GLY A 78 -3.64 -16.73 -7.60
C GLY A 78 -2.62 -16.25 -8.62
N GLU A 79 -3.08 -15.67 -9.72
CA GLU A 79 -2.19 -14.99 -10.65
C GLU A 79 -1.62 -13.71 -10.01
N ILE A 80 -0.30 -13.56 -10.09
CA ILE A 80 0.41 -12.35 -9.71
C ILE A 80 0.66 -11.53 -10.97
N ASP A 81 -0.05 -10.41 -11.10
CA ASP A 81 -0.02 -9.54 -12.27
C ASP A 81 0.85 -8.28 -12.06
N PHE A 82 1.83 -8.36 -11.16
CA PHE A 82 2.76 -7.28 -10.85
C PHE A 82 4.17 -7.80 -10.53
N SER A 83 5.19 -7.00 -10.85
CA SER A 83 6.60 -7.37 -10.66
C SER A 83 7.34 -6.54 -9.61
N GLY A 84 6.85 -5.35 -9.28
CA GLY A 84 7.44 -4.48 -8.25
C GLY A 84 6.98 -4.82 -6.84
N THR A 85 7.52 -4.10 -5.85
CA THR A 85 7.12 -4.28 -4.45
C THR A 85 5.73 -3.71 -4.23
N LEU A 86 4.85 -4.52 -3.63
CA LEU A 86 3.48 -4.14 -3.26
C LEU A 86 3.52 -3.47 -1.89
N ILE A 87 3.08 -2.22 -1.81
CA ILE A 87 2.91 -1.48 -0.55
C ILE A 87 1.42 -1.43 -0.22
N ARG A 88 1.04 -1.83 1.00
CA ARG A 88 -0.31 -1.70 1.55
C ARG A 88 -0.30 -0.59 2.58
N LEU A 89 -1.25 0.33 2.47
CA LEU A 89 -1.51 1.37 3.46
C LEU A 89 -2.87 1.15 4.10
N HIS A 90 -2.94 1.41 5.40
CA HIS A 90 -4.17 1.82 6.08
C HIS A 90 -3.94 3.27 6.51
N ILE A 91 -4.72 4.19 5.95
CA ILE A 91 -4.70 5.61 6.33
C ILE A 91 -5.56 5.78 7.59
N GLY A 92 -4.92 6.28 8.64
CA GLY A 92 -5.52 6.64 9.91
C GLY A 92 -6.25 7.99 9.88
N LEU A 93 -6.27 8.67 11.03
CA LEU A 93 -6.95 9.96 11.24
C LEU A 93 -5.96 11.11 11.48
N GLU A 94 -4.68 10.93 11.16
CA GLU A 94 -3.69 12.00 11.14
C GLU A 94 -4.02 13.07 10.08
N ASP A 95 -3.32 14.20 10.13
CA ASP A 95 -3.47 15.25 9.13
C ASP A 95 -3.04 14.75 7.74
N VAL A 96 -3.82 15.09 6.72
CA VAL A 96 -3.61 14.59 5.36
C VAL A 96 -2.29 15.08 4.77
N ASP A 97 -1.91 16.34 5.04
CA ASP A 97 -0.69 16.92 4.49
C ASP A 97 0.54 16.30 5.16
N ASP A 98 0.44 15.98 6.46
CA ASP A 98 1.50 15.28 7.20
C ASP A 98 1.71 13.85 6.66
N LEU A 99 0.62 13.12 6.38
CA LEU A 99 0.69 11.78 5.79
C LEU A 99 1.29 11.80 4.37
N ILE A 100 0.93 12.80 3.56
CA ILE A 100 1.50 12.98 2.23
C ILE A 100 3.00 13.29 2.34
N ALA A 101 3.40 14.19 3.25
CA ALA A 101 4.81 14.55 3.45
C ALA A 101 5.66 13.35 3.89
N ASP A 102 5.15 12.50 4.79
CA ASP A 102 5.86 11.29 5.25
C ASP A 102 5.99 10.25 4.11
N LEU A 103 4.98 10.11 3.25
CA LEU A 103 5.03 9.29 2.04
C LEU A 103 6.01 9.82 0.99
N ASP A 104 6.04 11.13 0.76
CA ASP A 104 6.99 11.78 -0.15
C ASP A 104 8.44 11.57 0.30
N ALA A 105 8.70 11.74 1.60
CA ALA A 105 9.99 11.40 2.20
C ALA A 105 10.32 9.92 2.02
N GLY A 106 9.32 9.04 2.13
CA GLY A 106 9.39 7.62 1.79
C GLY A 106 9.88 7.36 0.37
N PHE A 107 9.23 7.97 -0.62
CA PHE A 107 9.60 7.79 -2.02
C PHE A 107 11.00 8.30 -2.34
N ALA A 108 11.44 9.39 -1.71
CA ALA A 108 12.80 9.93 -1.89
C ALA A 108 13.92 8.98 -1.42
N ARG A 109 13.61 7.98 -0.57
CA ARG A 109 14.56 6.96 -0.11
C ARG A 109 14.76 5.81 -1.11
N ILE A 110 13.93 5.73 -2.14
CA ILE A 110 14.02 4.69 -3.18
C ILE A 110 14.90 5.23 -4.32
N VAL A 111 16.18 4.85 -4.30
CA VAL A 111 17.17 5.16 -5.35
C VAL A 111 17.07 4.16 -6.50
#